data_AF-A0AA38GHS8-F1
#
_entry.id   AF-A0AA38GHS8-F1
#
_cell.length_a   1.000
_cell.length_b   1.000
_cell.length_c   1.000
_cell.angle_alpha   90.00
_cell.angle_beta   90.00
_cell.angle_gamma   90.00
#
_symmetry.space_group_name_H-M   'P 1'
#
loop_
_entity.id
_entity.type
_entity.pdbx_description
1 polymer ?
#
loop_
_entity_poly.entity_id
_entity_poly.type
_entity_poly.pdbx_seq_one_letter_code
_entity_poly.pdbx_strand_id
1 'polypeptide(L)'
;IHPVLMFIGYIFLATEAILAYKVLPITKFYKKVVHLSLHLIALALGIVGIYAAFKYHNESGIVNLYSWHSWLGLGTISLFAIQWLVGFFSFFYPTAPDSIRSGILPWHVLFGLLIYLFAIATAELGFLEKLTFLESSGLYKYGSEA
;
A
#
# COMPACT_ATOMS: atom_id res chain seq x y z
N ILE A 1 -1.52 -0.35 -16.07
CA ILE A 1 -0.54 0.31 -15.16
C ILE A 1 -0.85 0.13 -13.68
N HIS A 2 -2.12 0.00 -13.29
CA HIS A 2 -2.54 -0.27 -11.91
C HIS A 2 -1.66 -1.30 -11.16
N PRO A 3 -1.52 -2.58 -11.61
CA PRO A 3 -0.79 -3.58 -10.83
C PRO A 3 0.70 -3.23 -10.64
N VAL A 4 1.33 -2.57 -11.62
CA VAL A 4 2.72 -2.13 -11.53
C VAL A 4 2.88 -1.07 -10.43
N LEU A 5 2.02 -0.06 -10.41
CA LEU A 5 2.08 1.01 -9.41
C LEU A 5 1.75 0.50 -8.01
N MET A 6 0.74 -0.38 -7.88
CA MET A 6 0.39 -0.99 -6.60
C MET A 6 1.53 -1.86 -6.07
N PHE A 7 2.17 -2.66 -6.93
CA PHE A 7 3.30 -3.50 -6.51
C PHE A 7 4.51 -2.65 -6.07
N ILE A 8 4.93 -1.70 -6.89
CA ILE A 8 6.08 -0.83 -6.56
C ILE A 8 5.79 -0.04 -5.28
N GLY A 9 4.60 0.55 -5.15
CA GLY A 9 4.24 1.35 -3.97
C GLY A 9 4.04 0.53 -2.71
N TYR A 10 3.09 -0.40 -2.74
CA TYR A 10 2.54 -1.03 -1.53
C TYR A 10 3.25 -2.32 -1.13
N ILE A 11 4.03 -2.92 -2.03
CA ILE A 11 4.84 -4.10 -1.73
C ILE A 11 6.31 -3.70 -1.61
N PHE A 12 6.93 -3.20 -2.69
CA PHE A 12 8.36 -2.92 -2.70
C PHE A 12 8.74 -1.73 -1.80
N LEU A 13 8.27 -0.51 -2.12
CA LEU A 13 8.63 0.69 -1.36
C LEU A 13 8.14 0.63 0.09
N ALA A 14 6.95 0.06 0.34
CA ALA A 14 6.45 -0.13 1.71
C ALA A 14 7.35 -1.07 2.53
N THR A 15 7.86 -2.16 1.95
CA THR A 15 8.83 -3.05 2.61
C THR A 15 10.11 -2.31 2.97
N GLU A 16 10.69 -1.59 2.00
CA GLU A 16 11.91 -0.81 2.21
C GLU A 16 11.71 0.24 3.31
N ALA A 17 10.56 0.92 3.32
CA ALA A 17 10.21 1.88 4.34
C ALA A 17 10.10 1.25 5.74
N ILE A 18 9.45 0.09 5.86
CA ILE A 18 9.32 -0.65 7.13
C ILE A 18 10.70 -1.10 7.65
N LEU A 19 11.58 -1.55 6.76
CA LEU A 19 12.92 -2.04 7.11
C LEU A 19 13.96 -0.93 7.32
N ALA A 20 13.70 0.30 6.85
CA ALA A 20 14.64 1.42 6.89
C ALA A 20 15.27 1.66 8.29
N TYR A 21 14.49 1.49 9.36
CA TYR A 21 15.00 1.66 10.73
C TYR A 21 16.01 0.60 11.16
N LYS A 22 15.93 -0.61 10.58
CA LYS A 22 16.80 -1.75 10.89
C LYS A 22 18.03 -1.80 9.99
N VAL A 23 17.85 -1.55 8.69
CA VAL A 23 18.88 -1.82 7.67
C VAL A 23 19.85 -0.66 7.48
N LEU A 24 19.38 0.58 7.55
CA LEU A 24 20.23 1.74 7.23
C LEU A 24 21.18 2.08 8.40
N PRO A 25 22.49 2.19 8.19
CA PRO A 25 23.45 2.56 9.24
C PRO A 25 23.57 4.10 9.38
N ILE A 26 22.44 4.81 9.46
CA ILE A 26 22.37 6.28 9.54
C ILE A 26 21.65 6.76 10.81
N THR A 27 21.68 8.06 11.10
CA THR A 27 21.06 8.62 12.31
C THR A 27 19.54 8.42 12.33
N LYS A 28 18.95 8.38 13.53
CA LYS A 28 17.51 8.17 13.73
C LYS A 28 16.65 9.18 12.98
N PHE A 29 17.12 10.43 12.87
CA PHE A 29 16.42 11.47 12.13
C PHE A 29 16.32 11.12 10.63
N TYR A 30 17.43 10.75 9.99
CA TYR A 30 17.42 10.38 8.58
C TYR A 30 16.66 9.07 8.31
N LYS A 31 16.74 8.08 9.20
CA LYS A 31 15.88 6.87 9.14
C LYS A 31 14.39 7.23 9.07
N LYS A 32 13.98 8.19 9.91
CA LYS A 32 12.60 8.70 9.95
C LYS A 32 12.21 9.40 8.66
N VAL A 33 13.08 10.26 8.13
CA VAL A 33 12.86 10.94 6.84
C VAL A 33 12.70 9.94 5.71
N VAL A 34 13.57 8.93 5.63
CA VAL A 34 13.48 7.88 4.60
C VAL A 34 12.17 7.09 4.74
N HIS A 35 11.86 6.60 5.94
CA HIS A 35 10.62 5.87 6.21
C HIS A 35 9.37 6.68 5.79
N LEU A 36 9.29 7.95 6.20
CA LEU A 36 8.18 8.83 5.88
C LEU A 36 8.07 9.11 4.38
N SER A 37 9.19 9.38 3.72
CA SER A 37 9.24 9.75 2.30
C SER A 37 8.88 8.57 1.41
N LEU A 38 9.40 7.37 1.70
CA LEU A 38 9.08 6.16 0.95
C LEU A 38 7.60 5.81 1.07
N HIS A 39 7.00 5.89 2.27
CA HIS A 39 5.56 5.70 2.42
C HIS A 39 4.73 6.80 1.72
N LEU A 40 5.21 8.05 1.69
CA LEU A 40 4.51 9.12 0.95
C LEU A 40 4.52 8.86 -0.57
N ILE A 41 5.67 8.45 -1.11
CA ILE A 41 5.79 8.06 -2.52
C ILE A 41 4.88 6.86 -2.81
N ALA A 42 4.88 5.84 -1.94
CA ALA A 42 3.98 4.70 -2.07
C ALA A 42 2.50 5.12 -2.11
N LEU A 43 2.07 6.03 -1.22
CA LEU A 43 0.71 6.56 -1.20
C LEU A 43 0.37 7.30 -2.51
N ALA A 44 1.29 8.13 -3.03
CA ALA A 44 1.09 8.82 -4.29
C ALA A 44 0.94 7.85 -5.47
N LEU A 45 1.79 6.80 -5.53
CA LEU A 45 1.67 5.74 -6.54
C LEU A 45 0.35 4.98 -6.41
N GLY A 46 -0.13 4.74 -5.18
CA GLY A 46 -1.43 4.12 -4.91
C GLY A 46 -2.60 4.94 -5.43
N ILE A 47 -2.59 6.25 -5.19
CA ILE A 47 -3.62 7.18 -5.69
C ILE A 47 -3.69 7.13 -7.22
N VAL A 48 -2.53 7.21 -7.89
CA VAL A 48 -2.47 7.11 -9.36
C VAL A 48 -2.87 5.71 -9.85
N GLY A 49 -2.47 4.66 -9.15
CA GLY A 49 -2.82 3.27 -9.45
C GLY A 49 -4.32 3.03 -9.39
N ILE A 50 -4.99 3.48 -8.33
CA ILE A 50 -6.44 3.38 -8.18
C ILE A 50 -7.15 4.25 -9.22
N TYR A 51 -6.70 5.49 -9.44
CA TYR A 51 -7.25 6.34 -10.49
C TYR A 51 -7.25 5.62 -11.86
N ALA A 52 -6.16 4.94 -12.21
CA ALA A 52 -6.07 4.22 -13.46
C ALA A 52 -7.01 3.00 -13.54
N ALA A 53 -7.26 2.31 -12.43
CA ALA A 53 -8.24 1.22 -12.39
C ALA A 53 -9.68 1.73 -12.60
N PHE A 54 -10.06 2.79 -11.88
CA PHE A 54 -11.37 3.43 -12.05
C PHE A 54 -11.56 4.00 -13.45
N LYS A 55 -10.52 4.65 -14.01
CA LYS A 55 -10.54 5.15 -15.38
C LYS A 55 -10.80 4.02 -16.37
N TYR A 56 -10.05 2.92 -16.27
CA TYR A 56 -10.22 1.76 -17.14
C TYR A 56 -11.63 1.17 -17.06
N HIS A 57 -12.18 0.99 -15.85
CA HIS A 57 -13.54 0.50 -15.67
C HIS A 57 -14.58 1.43 -16.30
N ASN A 58 -14.48 2.73 -16.05
CA ASN A 58 -15.42 3.71 -16.58
C ASN A 58 -15.39 3.78 -18.11
N GLU A 59 -14.20 3.77 -18.72
CA GLU A 59 -14.04 3.80 -20.18
C GLU A 59 -14.47 2.48 -20.84
N SER A 60 -14.42 1.36 -20.10
CA SER A 60 -14.81 0.03 -20.59
C SER A 60 -16.23 -0.39 -20.20
N GLY A 61 -16.99 0.47 -19.52
CA GLY A 61 -18.36 0.17 -19.06
C GLY A 61 -18.44 -0.94 -17.98
N ILE A 62 -17.36 -1.16 -17.22
CA ILE A 62 -17.30 -2.14 -16.13
C ILE A 62 -17.77 -1.48 -14.83
N VAL A 63 -18.61 -2.19 -14.06
CA VAL A 63 -19.08 -1.71 -12.76
C VAL A 63 -17.88 -1.61 -11.79
N ASN A 64 -17.82 -0.54 -10.99
CA ASN A 64 -16.77 -0.37 -9.99
C ASN A 64 -17.10 -1.05 -8.66
N LEU A 65 -16.06 -1.38 -7.88
CA LEU A 65 -16.15 -1.80 -6.47
C LEU A 65 -17.06 -3.01 -6.20
N TYR A 66 -17.12 -4.00 -7.11
CA TYR A 66 -17.92 -5.21 -6.90
C TYR A 66 -17.12 -6.38 -6.30
N SER A 67 -15.79 -6.35 -6.36
CA SER A 67 -14.95 -7.49 -5.98
C SER A 67 -14.35 -7.36 -4.57
N TRP A 68 -14.04 -8.48 -3.93
CA TRP A 68 -13.33 -8.50 -2.65
C TRP A 68 -11.95 -7.82 -2.73
N HIS A 69 -11.26 -7.97 -3.87
CA HIS A 69 -10.02 -7.24 -4.15
C HIS A 69 -10.24 -5.72 -4.03
N SER A 70 -11.28 -5.20 -4.69
CA SER A 70 -11.56 -3.76 -4.70
C SER A 70 -11.97 -3.20 -3.33
N TRP A 71 -12.74 -3.95 -2.53
CA TRP A 71 -13.12 -3.54 -1.17
C TRP A 71 -11.92 -3.54 -0.22
N LEU A 72 -11.14 -4.63 -0.22
CA LEU A 72 -9.95 -4.73 0.62
C LEU A 72 -8.89 -3.69 0.20
N GLY A 73 -8.73 -3.45 -1.09
CA GLY A 73 -7.80 -2.46 -1.62
C GLY A 73 -8.17 -1.03 -1.24
N LEU A 74 -9.45 -0.64 -1.33
CA LEU A 74 -9.91 0.68 -0.90
C LEU A 74 -9.76 0.87 0.62
N GLY A 75 -10.06 -0.15 1.41
CA GLY A 75 -9.81 -0.15 2.85
C GLY A 75 -8.32 0.02 3.17
N THR A 76 -7.46 -0.74 2.49
CA THR A 76 -6.01 -0.72 2.67
C THR A 76 -5.41 0.65 2.38
N ILE A 77 -5.73 1.28 1.23
CA ILE A 77 -5.20 2.60 0.91
C ILE A 77 -5.68 3.68 1.90
N SER A 78 -6.93 3.59 2.34
CA SER A 78 -7.51 4.54 3.29
C SER A 78 -6.82 4.44 4.65
N LEU A 79 -6.63 3.22 5.15
CA LEU A 79 -5.89 2.96 6.39
C LEU A 79 -4.42 3.37 6.26
N PHE A 80 -3.79 3.12 5.11
CA PHE A 80 -2.42 3.53 4.84
C PHE A 80 -2.25 5.06 4.90
N ALA A 81 -3.18 5.82 4.32
CA ALA A 81 -3.18 7.27 4.37
C ALA A 81 -3.35 7.78 5.82
N ILE A 82 -4.30 7.21 6.58
CA ILE A 82 -4.51 7.55 7.99
C ILE A 82 -3.25 7.25 8.80
N GLN A 83 -2.66 6.07 8.61
CA GLN A 83 -1.43 5.64 9.28
C GLN A 83 -0.26 6.58 8.98
N TRP A 84 -0.13 7.04 7.74
CA TRP A 84 0.89 8.01 7.35
C TRP A 84 0.68 9.36 8.05
N LEU A 85 -0.57 9.87 8.07
CA LEU A 85 -0.91 11.13 8.74
C LEU A 85 -0.66 11.06 10.26
N VAL A 86 -1.12 9.98 10.91
CA VAL A 86 -0.86 9.74 12.34
C VAL A 86 0.64 9.67 12.60
N GLY A 87 1.39 8.96 11.76
CA GLY A 87 2.85 8.88 11.85
C GLY A 87 3.53 10.24 11.71
N PHE A 88 3.10 11.04 10.73
CA PHE A 88 3.63 12.38 10.48
C PHE A 88 3.42 13.30 11.68
N PHE A 89 2.18 13.46 12.14
CA PHE A 89 1.87 14.40 13.23
C PHE A 89 2.39 13.92 14.59
N SER A 90 2.46 12.60 14.82
CA SER A 90 2.98 12.06 16.08
C SER A 90 4.51 12.12 16.15
N PHE A 91 5.20 11.76 15.06
CA PHE A 91 6.64 11.51 15.10
C PHE A 91 7.50 12.49 14.31
N PHE A 92 6.94 13.34 13.45
CA PHE A 92 7.72 14.22 12.57
C PHE A 92 7.46 15.72 12.80
N TYR A 93 6.26 16.23 12.54
CA TYR A 93 5.94 17.66 12.71
C TYR A 93 4.43 17.87 12.92
N PRO A 94 3.99 18.66 13.92
CA PRO A 94 4.74 19.47 14.88
C PRO A 94 5.36 18.70 16.07
N THR A 95 5.71 17.41 15.91
CA THR A 95 6.26 16.50 16.93
C THR A 95 5.46 16.48 18.24
N ALA A 96 4.68 15.43 18.45
CA ALA A 96 3.94 15.27 19.69
C ALA A 96 4.87 15.14 20.93
N PRO A 97 4.38 15.51 22.13
CA PRO A 97 5.08 15.28 23.39
C PRO A 97 5.47 13.81 23.60
N ASP A 98 6.55 13.59 24.33
CA ASP A 98 7.13 12.26 24.55
C ASP A 98 6.14 11.24 25.14
N SER A 99 5.24 11.66 26.05
CA SER A 99 4.19 10.84 26.65
C SER A 99 3.16 10.34 25.63
N ILE A 100 2.81 11.18 24.64
CA ILE A 100 1.88 10.81 23.57
C ILE A 100 2.57 9.86 22.61
N ARG A 101 3.82 10.16 22.22
CA ARG A 101 4.57 9.31 21.28
C ARG A 101 4.80 7.92 21.82
N SER A 102 5.14 7.77 23.10
CA SER A 102 5.35 6.46 23.71
C SER A 102 4.07 5.62 23.74
N GLY A 103 2.91 6.25 23.96
CA GLY A 103 1.60 5.61 23.88
C GLY A 103 1.19 5.21 22.46
N ILE A 104 1.47 6.03 21.46
CA ILE A 104 1.09 5.78 20.05
C ILE A 104 2.01 4.76 19.37
N LEU A 105 3.30 4.73 19.71
CA LEU A 105 4.30 3.89 19.05
C LEU A 105 3.90 2.41 18.90
N PRO A 106 3.44 1.68 19.95
CA PRO A 106 3.06 0.27 19.79
C PRO A 106 1.90 0.08 18.79
N TRP A 107 0.91 0.98 18.81
CA TRP A 107 -0.21 0.97 17.89
C TRP A 107 0.23 1.28 16.46
N HIS A 108 1.11 2.27 16.29
CA HIS A 108 1.68 2.60 14.99
C HIS A 108 2.41 1.39 14.38
N VAL A 109 3.19 0.65 15.16
CA VAL A 109 3.86 -0.56 14.67
C VAL A 109 2.84 -1.65 14.32
N LEU A 110 1.89 -1.95 15.21
CA LEU A 110 0.89 -2.99 14.99
C LEU A 110 0.03 -2.72 13.74
N PHE A 111 -0.55 -1.53 13.63
CA PHE A 111 -1.39 -1.18 12.49
C PHE A 111 -0.58 -1.05 11.20
N GLY A 112 0.67 -0.58 11.27
CA GLY A 112 1.56 -0.55 10.10
C GLY A 112 1.79 -1.95 9.52
N LEU A 113 2.04 -2.94 10.37
CA LEU A 113 2.19 -4.34 9.94
C LEU A 113 0.87 -4.94 9.44
N LEU A 114 -0.26 -4.66 10.11
CA LEU A 114 -1.57 -5.14 9.68
C LEU A 114 -1.95 -4.59 8.30
N ILE A 115 -1.75 -3.29 8.07
CA ILE A 115 -1.99 -2.65 6.77
C ILE A 115 -1.09 -3.27 5.69
N TYR A 116 0.17 -3.56 6.02
CA TYR A 116 1.08 -4.22 5.08
C TYR A 116 0.61 -5.64 4.74
N LEU A 117 0.10 -6.41 5.69
CA LEU A 117 -0.52 -7.72 5.43
C LEU A 117 -1.77 -7.59 4.54
N PHE A 118 -2.62 -6.58 4.77
CA PHE A 118 -3.75 -6.30 3.87
C PHE A 118 -3.32 -5.89 2.47
N ALA A 119 -2.20 -5.17 2.32
CA ALA A 119 -1.63 -4.85 1.02
C ALA A 119 -1.17 -6.11 0.27
N ILE A 120 -0.51 -7.06 0.95
CA ILE A 120 -0.13 -8.36 0.37
C ILE A 120 -1.38 -9.12 -0.06
N ALA A 121 -2.35 -9.30 0.85
CA ALA A 121 -3.59 -10.01 0.54
C ALA A 121 -4.38 -9.35 -0.60
N THR A 122 -4.41 -8.02 -0.66
CA THR A 122 -5.03 -7.27 -1.77
C THR A 122 -4.30 -7.55 -3.08
N ALA A 123 -2.97 -7.57 -3.08
CA ALA A 123 -2.19 -7.86 -4.28
C ALA A 123 -2.42 -9.29 -4.77
N GLU A 124 -2.41 -10.28 -3.87
CA GLU A 124 -2.73 -11.67 -4.20
C GLU A 124 -4.14 -11.82 -4.79
N LEU A 125 -5.15 -11.21 -4.16
CA LEU A 125 -6.51 -11.18 -4.70
C LEU A 125 -6.57 -10.51 -6.08
N GLY A 126 -5.82 -9.43 -6.30
CA GLY A 126 -5.80 -8.71 -7.57
C GLY A 126 -5.13 -9.50 -8.69
N PHE A 127 -4.03 -10.21 -8.39
CA PHE A 127 -3.39 -11.12 -9.34
C PHE A 127 -4.31 -12.29 -9.68
N LEU A 128 -4.92 -12.92 -8.67
CA LEU A 128 -5.87 -14.02 -8.86
C LEU A 128 -7.07 -13.59 -9.70
N GLU A 129 -7.67 -12.44 -9.39
CA GLU A 129 -8.80 -11.87 -10.13
C GLU A 129 -8.41 -11.62 -11.60
N LYS A 130 -7.26 -10.99 -11.83
CA LYS A 130 -6.81 -10.68 -13.20
C LYS A 130 -6.48 -11.93 -13.99
N LEU A 131 -5.80 -12.91 -13.40
CA LEU A 131 -5.50 -14.18 -14.04
C LEU A 131 -6.78 -14.94 -14.41
N THR A 132 -7.75 -14.99 -13.47
CA THR A 132 -9.06 -15.62 -13.72
C THR A 132 -9.79 -14.98 -14.89
N PHE A 133 -9.74 -13.65 -15.03
CA PHE A 133 -10.34 -12.96 -16.18
C PHE A 133 -9.62 -13.27 -17.49
N LEU A 134 -8.29 -13.38 -17.48
CA LEU A 134 -7.52 -13.73 -18.67
C LEU A 134 -7.80 -15.18 -19.10
N GLU A 135 -7.82 -16.13 -18.16
CA GLU A 135 -8.18 -17.52 -18.43
C GLU A 135 -9.61 -17.63 -18.99
N SER A 136 -10.56 -16.94 -18.38
CA SER A 136 -11.95 -16.88 -18.87
C SER A 136 -12.07 -16.24 -20.26
N SER A 137 -11.08 -15.44 -20.66
CA SER A 137 -10.99 -14.79 -21.97
C SER A 137 -10.16 -15.58 -22.99
N GLY A 138 -9.70 -16.79 -22.62
CA GLY A 138 -8.99 -17.71 -23.53
C GLY A 138 -7.50 -17.90 -23.27
N LEU A 139 -6.93 -17.34 -22.19
CA LEU A 139 -5.56 -17.65 -21.78
C LEU A 139 -5.45 -19.13 -21.35
N TYR A 140 -4.41 -19.83 -21.80
CA TYR A 140 -4.18 -21.21 -21.41
C TYR A 140 -3.69 -21.30 -19.96
N LYS A 141 -4.44 -22.01 -19.12
CA LYS A 141 -4.24 -22.17 -17.67
C LYS A 141 -2.86 -22.69 -17.23
N TYR A 142 -2.15 -23.42 -18.09
CA TYR A 142 -0.81 -23.93 -17.80
C TYR A 142 0.24 -23.33 -18.73
N GLY A 143 -0.06 -22.17 -19.34
CA GLY A 143 0.87 -21.42 -20.16
C GLY A 143 1.91 -20.70 -19.30
N SER A 144 3.00 -20.23 -19.93
CA SER A 144 4.07 -19.52 -19.22
C SER A 144 3.66 -18.18 -18.58
N GLU A 145 2.49 -17.65 -18.94
CA GLU A 145 1.93 -16.42 -18.39
C GLU A 145 0.98 -16.67 -17.21
N ALA A 146 0.51 -17.92 -17.02
CA ALA A 146 -0.36 -18.35 -15.93
C ALA A 146 0.46 -18.89 -14.75
#